data_AF-A0A7X7G3A4-F1
#
_entry.id   AF-A0A7X7G3A4-F1
#
_cell.length_a   1.000
_cell.length_b   1.000
_cell.length_c   1.000
_cell.angle_alpha   90.00
_cell.angle_beta   90.00
_cell.angle_gamma   90.00
#
_symmetry.space_group_name_H-M   'P 1'
#
loop_
_entity.id
_entity.type
_entity.pdbx_description
1 polymer ?
#
loop_
_entity_poly.entity_id
_entity_poly.type
_entity_poly.pdbx_seq_one_letter_code
_entity_poly.pdbx_strand_id
1 'polypeptide(L)'
;MKTDQGGMVLIGVVLFAAIISVLAAGLMGESSSQMLLASRTVLNEQALYVAEAGAERAVAHIMNGGAIPGTLTGTVGNGKYTTVIMASITGSTHTIAGSLNINPNNSPDNEFLLVKPNGETITRDDLAGDTTSYASAPCVLYSGPALLIHVKPKGEGDQNTFLVDGVAYALQNAKTYDFRGVNMNVQVCNDSRNNGNGRANGRWYLENIAGADVEMAVSDDNASQSLASYSVLSVGAVPGARRLVIIEGLHQQSWAKYALWYNTAGELVITGGEKFYGLVHANCPFWFQNDPEFFEKCTSAASTFSGSTNNVTFHAGFEMGVPSNSMAAINFSRLLGDAGMVVTGLTCITFTNSNMRVTNARMGWTNQAMAIPSNGLIYVKSTGSGKRIIPGDAKVAGVLDGRLTITADNDIYITNCIQYAVHPTNGSDDALGLLAGRDVVVASSCPANLDVNAHIMATGIGTASAGDGSFWVQNYNTRAPSGNLNVYGGIAQNDRGPVGTVYNNGDLASGFKKNYVYDTRFANNPPPCYPTLTNEYEWAAWREKSIVVDLW
;
A
#
# COMPACT_ATOMS: atom_id res chain seq x y z
N MET A 1 -71.05 -55.05 -35.93
CA MET A 1 -70.17 -54.02 -35.33
C MET A 1 -68.74 -54.53 -35.37
N LYS A 2 -67.96 -54.18 -36.40
CA LYS A 2 -66.50 -54.37 -36.40
C LYS A 2 -65.92 -53.10 -35.80
N THR A 3 -65.39 -53.18 -34.59
CA THR A 3 -64.76 -52.06 -33.90
C THR A 3 -63.40 -51.74 -34.52
N ASP A 4 -63.19 -50.45 -34.76
CA ASP A 4 -62.13 -49.81 -35.53
C ASP A 4 -60.75 -49.83 -34.82
N GLN A 5 -60.21 -51.03 -34.58
CA GLN A 5 -58.97 -51.22 -33.78
C GLN A 5 -57.72 -50.63 -34.44
N GLY A 6 -57.69 -50.48 -35.78
CA GLY A 6 -56.54 -49.90 -36.50
C GLY A 6 -56.39 -48.39 -36.28
N GLY A 7 -57.49 -47.65 -36.19
CA GLY A 7 -57.47 -46.20 -35.95
C GLY A 7 -56.96 -45.83 -34.56
N MET A 8 -57.35 -46.59 -33.53
CA MET A 8 -56.89 -46.39 -32.15
C MET A 8 -55.39 -46.62 -31.97
N VAL A 9 -54.83 -47.65 -32.63
CA VAL A 9 -53.39 -47.94 -32.58
C VAL A 9 -52.59 -46.86 -33.30
N LEU A 10 -53.06 -46.37 -34.46
CA LEU A 10 -52.40 -45.30 -35.20
C LEU A 10 -52.36 -44.00 -34.39
N ILE A 11 -53.48 -43.63 -33.76
CA ILE A 11 -53.55 -42.45 -32.89
C ILE A 11 -52.58 -42.60 -31.70
N GLY A 12 -52.52 -43.77 -31.07
CA GLY A 12 -51.59 -44.05 -29.99
C GLY A 12 -50.12 -43.89 -30.40
N VAL A 13 -49.74 -44.41 -31.57
CA VAL A 13 -48.37 -44.30 -32.11
C VAL A 13 -48.03 -42.85 -32.48
N VAL A 14 -48.94 -42.11 -33.11
CA VAL A 14 -48.73 -40.69 -33.46
C VAL A 14 -48.60 -39.83 -32.21
N LEU A 15 -49.43 -40.07 -31.18
CA LEU A 15 -49.34 -39.36 -29.91
C LEU A 15 -48.03 -39.67 -29.18
N PHE A 16 -47.61 -40.93 -29.12
CA PHE A 16 -46.32 -41.30 -28.53
C PHE A 16 -45.15 -40.68 -29.29
N ALA A 17 -45.17 -40.72 -30.61
CA ALA A 17 -44.14 -40.09 -31.45
C ALA A 17 -44.10 -38.57 -31.22
N ALA A 18 -45.25 -37.90 -31.17
CA ALA A 18 -45.34 -36.48 -30.88
C ALA A 18 -44.79 -36.12 -29.50
N ILE A 19 -45.13 -36.89 -28.46
CA ILE A 19 -44.62 -36.70 -27.10
C ILE A 19 -43.10 -36.88 -27.06
N ILE A 20 -42.56 -37.92 -27.70
CA ILE A 20 -41.12 -38.17 -27.78
C ILE A 20 -40.41 -37.03 -28.54
N SER A 21 -40.97 -36.53 -29.64
CA SER A 21 -40.40 -35.41 -30.38
C SER A 21 -40.36 -34.12 -29.56
N VAL A 22 -41.42 -33.82 -28.80
CA VAL A 22 -41.46 -32.64 -27.91
C VAL A 22 -40.44 -32.77 -26.78
N LEU A 23 -40.33 -33.96 -26.16
CA LEU A 23 -39.32 -34.24 -25.13
C LEU A 23 -37.89 -34.11 -25.67
N ALA A 24 -37.63 -34.66 -26.87
CA ALA A 24 -36.33 -34.57 -27.52
C ALA A 24 -35.96 -33.12 -27.85
N ALA A 25 -36.89 -32.34 -28.38
CA ALA A 25 -36.69 -30.92 -28.64
C ALA A 25 -36.44 -30.12 -27.35
N GLY A 26 -37.18 -30.42 -26.29
CA GLY A 26 -36.98 -29.81 -24.97
C GLY A 26 -35.60 -30.11 -24.39
N LEU A 27 -35.15 -31.37 -24.44
CA LEU A 27 -33.82 -31.78 -24.00
C LEU A 27 -32.69 -31.15 -24.83
N MET A 28 -32.86 -31.04 -26.15
CA MET A 28 -31.89 -30.36 -27.01
C MET A 28 -31.81 -28.86 -26.72
N GLY A 29 -32.96 -28.22 -26.46
CA GLY A 29 -33.02 -26.80 -26.08
C GLY A 29 -32.35 -26.53 -24.73
N GLU A 30 -32.61 -27.38 -23.73
CA GLU A 30 -31.96 -27.30 -22.43
C GLU A 30 -30.45 -27.55 -22.55
N SER A 31 -30.04 -28.60 -23.24
CA SER A 31 -28.63 -28.91 -23.49
C SER A 31 -27.90 -27.76 -24.19
N SER A 32 -28.52 -27.15 -25.21
CA SER A 32 -27.96 -25.99 -25.92
C SER A 32 -27.82 -24.78 -24.99
N SER A 33 -28.82 -24.53 -24.14
CA SER A 33 -28.79 -23.46 -23.15
C SER A 33 -27.70 -23.67 -22.11
N GLN A 34 -27.56 -24.91 -21.60
CA GLN A 34 -26.51 -25.30 -20.67
C GLN A 34 -25.12 -25.18 -21.30
N MET A 35 -24.95 -25.57 -22.57
CA MET A 35 -23.69 -25.39 -23.30
C MET A 35 -23.32 -23.91 -23.48
N LEU A 36 -24.31 -23.06 -23.80
CA LEU A 36 -24.10 -21.61 -23.89
C LEU A 36 -23.72 -20.99 -22.55
N LEU A 37 -24.38 -21.38 -21.46
CA LEU A 37 -24.05 -20.94 -20.12
C LEU A 37 -22.63 -21.39 -19.72
N ALA A 38 -22.29 -22.67 -19.94
CA ALA A 38 -20.95 -23.19 -19.66
C ALA A 38 -19.87 -22.46 -20.47
N SER A 39 -20.11 -22.23 -21.76
CA SER A 39 -19.18 -21.47 -22.60
C SER A 39 -18.99 -20.03 -22.12
N ARG A 40 -20.08 -19.36 -21.69
CA ARG A 40 -20.01 -18.01 -21.12
C ARG A 40 -19.26 -18.00 -19.79
N THR A 41 -19.46 -19.00 -18.94
CA THR A 41 -18.70 -19.14 -17.68
C THR A 41 -17.21 -19.25 -17.96
N VAL A 42 -16.81 -20.10 -18.90
CA VAL A 42 -15.40 -20.25 -19.30
C VAL A 42 -14.81 -18.94 -19.83
N LEU A 43 -15.53 -18.22 -20.71
CA LEU A 43 -15.06 -16.94 -21.24
C LEU A 43 -14.95 -15.87 -20.13
N ASN A 44 -15.89 -15.85 -19.19
CA ASN A 44 -15.87 -14.94 -18.04
C ASN A 44 -14.72 -15.24 -17.07
N GLU A 45 -14.40 -16.51 -16.84
CA GLU A 45 -13.23 -16.91 -16.05
C GLU A 45 -11.93 -16.53 -16.76
N GLN A 46 -11.83 -16.79 -18.07
CA GLN A 46 -10.67 -16.38 -18.86
C GLN A 46 -10.45 -14.87 -18.83
N ALA A 47 -11.51 -14.07 -19.00
CA ALA A 47 -11.44 -12.62 -18.88
C ALA A 47 -11.02 -12.17 -17.47
N LEU A 48 -11.46 -12.88 -16.42
CA LEU A 48 -11.06 -12.60 -15.05
C LEU A 48 -9.56 -12.83 -14.85
N TYR A 49 -9.04 -13.99 -15.26
CA TYR A 49 -7.61 -14.28 -15.15
C TYR A 49 -6.74 -13.27 -15.91
N VAL A 50 -7.21 -12.78 -17.06
CA VAL A 50 -6.52 -11.72 -17.82
C VAL A 50 -6.53 -10.40 -17.05
N ALA A 51 -7.63 -10.06 -16.36
CA ALA A 51 -7.73 -8.87 -15.52
C ALA A 51 -6.82 -8.98 -14.28
N GLU A 52 -6.81 -10.13 -13.60
CA GLU A 52 -5.92 -10.40 -12.46
C GLU A 52 -4.46 -10.31 -12.86
N ALA A 53 -4.09 -10.91 -13.99
CA ALA A 53 -2.74 -10.78 -14.53
C ALA A 53 -2.39 -9.32 -14.85
N GLY A 54 -3.34 -8.54 -15.37
CA GLY A 54 -3.16 -7.11 -15.57
C GLY A 54 -2.92 -6.34 -14.26
N ALA A 55 -3.62 -6.72 -13.17
CA ALA A 55 -3.43 -6.14 -11.85
C ALA A 55 -2.06 -6.54 -11.23
N GLU A 56 -1.64 -7.79 -11.39
CA GLU A 56 -0.30 -8.25 -10.98
C GLU A 56 0.82 -7.51 -11.73
N ARG A 57 0.63 -7.23 -13.03
CA ARG A 57 1.56 -6.42 -13.82
C ARG A 57 1.66 -4.99 -13.29
N ALA A 58 0.57 -4.44 -12.76
CA ALA A 58 0.61 -3.14 -12.09
C ALA A 58 1.43 -3.19 -10.79
N VAL A 59 1.26 -4.21 -9.95
CA VAL A 59 2.11 -4.40 -8.77
C VAL A 59 3.59 -4.46 -9.17
N ALA A 60 3.93 -5.22 -10.20
CA ALA A 60 5.30 -5.32 -10.72
C ALA A 60 5.82 -3.99 -11.30
N HIS A 61 4.97 -3.19 -11.95
CA HIS A 61 5.33 -1.86 -12.45
C HIS A 61 5.66 -0.90 -11.30
N ILE A 62 4.85 -0.90 -10.23
CA ILE A 62 5.10 -0.13 -9.01
C ILE A 62 6.41 -0.57 -8.35
N MET A 63 6.63 -1.89 -8.22
CA MET A 63 7.87 -2.46 -7.68
C MET A 63 9.13 -1.98 -8.40
N ASN A 64 9.04 -1.82 -9.72
CA ASN A 64 10.16 -1.38 -10.54
C ASN A 64 10.31 0.15 -10.60
N GLY A 65 9.58 0.89 -9.77
CA GLY A 65 9.63 2.36 -9.73
C GLY A 65 8.99 3.02 -10.95
N GLY A 66 8.06 2.32 -11.60
CA GLY A 66 7.30 2.86 -12.73
C GLY A 66 6.51 4.12 -12.35
N ALA A 67 6.23 4.96 -13.35
CA ALA A 67 5.48 6.20 -13.12
C ALA A 67 4.07 5.92 -12.60
N ILE A 68 3.64 6.76 -11.64
CA ILE A 68 2.31 6.73 -11.01
C ILE A 68 1.78 8.18 -11.01
N PRO A 69 0.52 8.41 -11.44
CA PRO A 69 -0.40 7.41 -11.96
C PRO A 69 0.08 6.85 -13.30
N GLY A 70 -0.46 5.68 -13.69
CA GLY A 70 0.05 4.97 -14.86
C GLY A 70 -0.99 4.05 -15.48
N THR A 71 -0.97 3.96 -16.80
CA THR A 71 -1.80 3.00 -17.55
C THR A 71 -0.91 1.95 -18.21
N LEU A 72 -1.23 0.67 -18.00
CA LEU A 72 -0.54 -0.47 -18.58
C LEU A 72 -1.49 -1.23 -19.51
N THR A 73 -1.02 -1.59 -20.69
CA THR A 73 -1.76 -2.46 -21.62
C THR A 73 -0.89 -3.62 -22.04
N GLY A 74 -1.48 -4.80 -22.23
CA GLY A 74 -0.75 -5.96 -22.72
C GLY A 74 -1.64 -7.14 -23.04
N THR A 75 -1.02 -8.28 -23.35
CA THR A 75 -1.70 -9.53 -23.65
C THR A 75 -1.33 -10.62 -22.67
N VAL A 76 -2.27 -11.53 -22.41
CA VAL A 76 -2.05 -12.78 -21.67
C VAL A 76 -2.82 -13.88 -22.39
N GLY A 77 -2.11 -14.81 -23.01
CA GLY A 77 -2.70 -15.78 -23.94
C GLY A 77 -3.43 -15.07 -25.08
N ASN A 78 -4.72 -15.40 -25.27
CA ASN A 78 -5.59 -14.77 -26.27
C ASN A 78 -6.33 -13.52 -25.76
N GLY A 79 -6.12 -13.14 -24.51
CA GLY A 79 -6.75 -11.98 -23.89
C GLY A 79 -5.87 -10.73 -23.93
N LYS A 80 -6.51 -9.58 -23.76
CA LYS A 80 -5.87 -8.27 -23.59
C LYS A 80 -6.28 -7.67 -22.25
N TYR A 81 -5.35 -7.02 -21.56
CA TYR A 81 -5.65 -6.25 -20.36
C TYR A 81 -5.37 -4.76 -20.57
N THR A 82 -6.10 -3.94 -19.82
CA THR A 82 -5.83 -2.51 -19.62
C THR A 82 -5.94 -2.22 -18.13
N THR A 83 -4.84 -1.78 -17.52
CA THR A 83 -4.73 -1.55 -16.08
C THR A 83 -4.39 -0.11 -15.80
N VAL A 84 -5.11 0.54 -14.89
CA VAL A 84 -4.80 1.86 -14.36
C VAL A 84 -4.30 1.73 -12.93
N ILE A 85 -3.26 2.49 -12.62
CA ILE A 85 -2.68 2.64 -11.29
C ILE A 85 -2.91 4.09 -10.87
N MET A 86 -3.58 4.27 -9.75
CA MET A 86 -3.99 5.55 -9.19
C MET A 86 -3.45 5.68 -7.77
N ALA A 87 -3.30 6.90 -7.27
CA ALA A 87 -3.14 7.11 -5.83
C ALA A 87 -4.42 6.64 -5.10
N SER A 88 -4.27 6.02 -3.92
CA SER A 88 -5.42 5.53 -3.16
C SER A 88 -6.31 6.69 -2.75
N ILE A 89 -7.60 6.52 -3.03
CA ILE A 89 -8.64 7.47 -2.69
C ILE A 89 -8.92 7.34 -1.19
N THR A 90 -8.94 8.46 -0.47
CA THR A 90 -9.57 8.53 0.86
C THR A 90 -11.06 8.32 0.63
N GLY A 91 -11.69 7.39 1.34
CA GLY A 91 -13.05 6.88 1.06
C GLY A 91 -14.22 7.86 1.18
N SER A 92 -14.04 9.16 0.95
CA SER A 92 -15.09 10.15 0.78
C SER A 92 -15.62 10.15 -0.65
N THR A 93 -16.94 10.06 -0.78
CA THR A 93 -17.65 10.22 -2.05
C THR A 93 -18.19 11.65 -2.18
N HIS A 94 -18.30 12.12 -3.42
CA HIS A 94 -18.71 13.49 -3.76
C HIS A 94 -19.81 13.50 -4.82
N THR A 95 -20.58 14.58 -4.86
CA THR A 95 -21.38 14.91 -6.04
C THR A 95 -20.54 15.76 -6.97
N ILE A 96 -20.32 15.30 -8.20
CA ILE A 96 -19.51 16.01 -9.19
C ILE A 96 -20.38 16.48 -10.36
N ALA A 97 -20.02 17.63 -10.93
CA ALA A 97 -20.61 18.11 -12.16
C ALA A 97 -19.62 19.00 -12.93
N GLY A 98 -19.65 19.00 -14.25
CA GLY A 98 -18.95 20.01 -15.05
C GLY A 98 -18.32 19.53 -16.34
N SER A 99 -17.38 20.33 -16.82
CA SER A 99 -16.66 20.11 -18.07
C SER A 99 -15.17 20.41 -17.89
N LEU A 100 -14.33 19.67 -18.61
CA LEU A 100 -12.88 19.88 -18.58
C LEU A 100 -12.25 19.58 -19.94
N ASN A 101 -11.12 20.20 -20.22
CA ASN A 101 -10.41 20.03 -21.49
C ASN A 101 -9.28 19.01 -21.37
N ILE A 102 -9.00 18.31 -22.46
CA ILE A 102 -7.94 17.31 -22.55
C ILE A 102 -7.13 17.49 -23.84
N ASN A 103 -5.91 16.95 -23.89
CA ASN A 103 -5.09 17.01 -25.10
C ASN A 103 -4.39 15.66 -25.34
N PRO A 104 -5.01 14.72 -26.08
CA PRO A 104 -4.45 13.39 -26.32
C PRO A 104 -3.18 13.40 -27.20
N ASN A 105 -2.93 14.46 -27.97
CA ASN A 105 -1.90 14.50 -29.01
C ASN A 105 -0.47 14.82 -28.52
N ASN A 106 -0.29 15.43 -27.34
CA ASN A 106 0.97 16.10 -26.99
C ASN A 106 1.74 15.52 -25.78
N SER A 107 1.39 14.33 -25.30
CA SER A 107 2.22 13.56 -24.35
C SER A 107 2.10 12.06 -24.59
N PRO A 108 3.21 11.30 -24.59
CA PRO A 108 3.18 9.84 -24.53
C PRO A 108 2.60 9.32 -23.20
N ASP A 109 2.66 10.14 -22.13
CA ASP A 109 2.11 9.86 -20.79
C ASP A 109 0.72 10.49 -20.58
N ASN A 110 -0.05 10.69 -21.67
CA ASN A 110 -1.36 11.32 -21.58
C ASN A 110 -2.37 10.36 -20.91
N GLU A 111 -2.56 10.60 -19.62
CA GLU A 111 -3.53 10.04 -18.68
C GLU A 111 -4.97 10.32 -19.12
N PHE A 112 -5.43 9.69 -20.20
CA PHE A 112 -6.86 9.60 -20.48
C PHE A 112 -7.28 8.14 -20.61
N LEU A 113 -8.14 7.71 -19.69
CA LEU A 113 -8.90 6.48 -19.80
C LEU A 113 -10.33 6.73 -19.33
N LEU A 114 -11.29 6.35 -20.14
CA LEU A 114 -12.68 6.17 -19.73
C LEU A 114 -13.01 4.68 -19.74
N VAL A 115 -13.55 4.17 -18.64
CA VAL A 115 -14.07 2.79 -18.57
C VAL A 115 -15.58 2.85 -18.53
N LYS A 116 -16.25 2.27 -19.52
CA LYS A 116 -17.71 2.18 -19.58
C LYS A 116 -18.22 1.08 -18.63
N PRO A 117 -19.52 1.06 -18.25
CA PRO A 117 -20.10 -0.02 -17.44
C PRO A 117 -19.97 -1.42 -18.05
N ASN A 118 -19.90 -1.51 -19.38
CA ASN A 118 -19.68 -2.75 -20.12
C ASN A 118 -18.18 -3.14 -20.24
N GLY A 119 -17.28 -2.43 -19.54
CA GLY A 119 -15.84 -2.71 -19.51
C GLY A 119 -15.10 -2.28 -20.76
N GLU A 120 -15.77 -1.73 -21.77
CA GLU A 120 -15.06 -1.11 -22.88
C GLU A 120 -14.33 0.14 -22.41
N THR A 121 -13.14 0.33 -22.95
CA THR A 121 -12.29 1.46 -22.65
C THR A 121 -12.30 2.45 -23.82
N ILE A 122 -12.23 3.74 -23.50
CA ILE A 122 -11.78 4.77 -24.44
C ILE A 122 -10.46 5.29 -23.90
N THR A 123 -9.40 4.98 -24.61
CA THR A 123 -8.02 5.33 -24.26
C THR A 123 -7.60 6.59 -25.00
N ARG A 124 -6.48 7.17 -24.59
CA ARG A 124 -5.80 8.22 -25.34
C ARG A 124 -5.56 7.86 -26.81
N ASP A 125 -5.19 6.62 -27.12
CA ASP A 125 -4.90 6.20 -28.48
C ASP A 125 -6.15 6.16 -29.36
N ASP A 126 -7.31 5.85 -28.77
CA ASP A 126 -8.61 5.98 -29.44
C ASP A 126 -8.92 7.45 -29.79
N LEU A 127 -8.43 8.40 -28.99
CA LEU A 127 -8.60 9.85 -29.23
C LEU A 127 -7.54 10.45 -30.15
N ALA A 128 -6.33 9.88 -30.22
CA ALA A 128 -5.20 10.46 -30.96
C ALA A 128 -5.26 10.18 -32.47
N GLY A 129 -6.03 9.19 -32.91
CA GLY A 129 -6.20 8.81 -34.31
C GLY A 129 -6.97 9.83 -35.16
N ASP A 130 -6.95 9.64 -36.48
CA ASP A 130 -7.68 10.52 -37.40
C ASP A 130 -9.19 10.47 -37.14
N THR A 131 -9.83 11.63 -37.27
CA THR A 131 -11.24 11.89 -37.00
C THR A 131 -12.14 11.68 -38.23
N THR A 132 -11.60 11.07 -39.30
CA THR A 132 -12.29 10.78 -40.58
C THR A 132 -13.64 10.09 -40.41
N SER A 133 -13.74 9.18 -39.44
CA SER A 133 -14.92 8.35 -39.17
C SER A 133 -16.05 9.06 -38.42
N TYR A 134 -15.82 10.25 -37.85
CA TYR A 134 -16.84 10.95 -37.05
C TYR A 134 -17.88 11.65 -37.94
N ALA A 135 -19.16 11.51 -37.59
CA ALA A 135 -20.28 11.87 -38.46
C ALA A 135 -20.65 13.37 -38.47
N SER A 136 -20.23 14.16 -37.48
CA SER A 136 -20.63 15.57 -37.30
C SER A 136 -19.60 16.37 -36.48
N ALA A 137 -19.63 17.70 -36.54
CA ALA A 137 -18.82 18.61 -35.70
C ALA A 137 -19.75 19.56 -34.90
N PRO A 138 -19.57 19.73 -33.58
CA PRO A 138 -18.61 19.02 -32.72
C PRO A 138 -18.87 17.50 -32.72
N CYS A 139 -17.79 16.72 -32.76
CA CYS A 139 -17.84 15.27 -32.77
C CYS A 139 -18.11 14.78 -31.35
N VAL A 140 -19.21 14.06 -31.13
CA VAL A 140 -19.43 13.30 -29.90
C VAL A 140 -18.95 11.87 -30.16
N LEU A 141 -17.77 11.52 -29.63
CA LEU A 141 -17.23 10.16 -29.72
C LEU A 141 -18.02 9.21 -28.82
N TYR A 142 -18.39 9.68 -27.63
CA TYR A 142 -19.11 8.90 -26.64
C TYR A 142 -20.02 9.79 -25.81
N SER A 143 -21.21 9.29 -25.49
CA SER A 143 -22.15 9.92 -24.58
C SER A 143 -22.86 8.82 -23.81
N GLY A 144 -22.64 8.77 -22.50
CA GLY A 144 -23.23 7.72 -21.68
C GLY A 144 -22.58 7.59 -20.31
N PRO A 145 -22.92 6.50 -19.59
CA PRO A 145 -22.36 6.23 -18.28
C PRO A 145 -20.88 5.84 -18.34
N ALA A 146 -20.08 6.29 -17.38
CA ALA A 146 -18.70 5.89 -17.16
C ALA A 146 -18.54 5.38 -15.73
N LEU A 147 -17.80 4.28 -15.58
CA LEU A 147 -17.43 3.72 -14.28
C LEU A 147 -16.17 4.39 -13.72
N LEU A 148 -15.25 4.77 -14.60
CA LEU A 148 -14.00 5.46 -14.30
C LEU A 148 -13.73 6.50 -15.38
N ILE A 149 -13.29 7.68 -14.94
CA ILE A 149 -12.62 8.68 -15.78
C ILE A 149 -11.28 8.99 -15.12
N HIS A 150 -10.21 8.55 -15.75
CA HIS A 150 -8.83 8.92 -15.43
C HIS A 150 -8.43 10.02 -16.40
N VAL A 151 -8.08 11.21 -15.88
CA VAL A 151 -7.88 12.38 -16.72
C VAL A 151 -6.85 13.37 -16.17
N LYS A 152 -5.94 13.79 -17.05
CA LYS A 152 -5.12 15.00 -16.85
C LYS A 152 -5.70 16.20 -17.59
N PRO A 153 -6.26 17.20 -16.87
CA PRO A 153 -6.89 18.35 -17.48
C PRO A 153 -5.89 19.26 -18.18
N LYS A 154 -6.41 20.05 -19.11
CA LYS A 154 -5.72 21.13 -19.83
C LYS A 154 -6.55 22.40 -19.82
N GLY A 155 -5.95 23.48 -20.33
CA GLY A 155 -6.58 24.81 -20.45
C GLY A 155 -6.01 25.81 -19.44
N GLU A 156 -6.14 27.10 -19.70
CA GLU A 156 -5.72 28.16 -18.76
C GLU A 156 -6.94 28.78 -18.06
N GLY A 157 -6.85 29.02 -16.74
CA GLY A 157 -7.90 29.70 -15.97
C GLY A 157 -9.24 28.96 -15.88
N ASP A 158 -10.35 29.71 -16.01
CA ASP A 158 -11.75 29.24 -15.87
C ASP A 158 -12.28 28.36 -17.03
N GLN A 159 -11.39 27.84 -17.88
CA GLN A 159 -11.77 27.02 -19.04
C GLN A 159 -12.32 25.64 -18.66
N ASN A 160 -12.09 25.22 -17.41
CA ASN A 160 -12.67 24.02 -16.84
C ASN A 160 -13.71 24.47 -15.80
N THR A 161 -14.95 24.01 -15.95
CA THR A 161 -16.10 24.42 -15.12
C THR A 161 -16.52 23.26 -14.22
N PHE A 162 -15.60 22.78 -13.40
CA PHE A 162 -15.82 21.62 -12.54
C PHE A 162 -16.35 22.02 -11.16
N LEU A 163 -17.31 21.25 -10.66
CA LEU A 163 -17.97 21.42 -9.37
C LEU A 163 -17.80 20.13 -8.56
N VAL A 164 -17.45 20.29 -7.28
CA VAL A 164 -17.44 19.22 -6.28
C VAL A 164 -18.34 19.67 -5.14
N ASP A 165 -19.36 18.87 -4.84
CA ASP A 165 -20.40 19.16 -3.85
C ASP A 165 -21.07 20.53 -4.05
N GLY A 166 -21.26 20.90 -5.31
CA GLY A 166 -21.87 22.18 -5.72
C GLY A 166 -20.95 23.39 -5.62
N VAL A 167 -19.70 23.22 -5.19
CA VAL A 167 -18.69 24.28 -5.08
C VAL A 167 -17.72 24.21 -6.25
N ALA A 168 -17.34 25.36 -6.80
CA ALA A 168 -16.33 25.44 -7.86
C ALA A 168 -15.02 24.80 -7.40
N TYR A 169 -14.54 23.83 -8.19
CA TYR A 169 -13.33 23.08 -7.92
C TYR A 169 -12.30 23.34 -9.01
N ALA A 170 -11.19 23.99 -8.63
CA ALA A 170 -10.13 24.36 -9.56
C ALA A 170 -9.26 23.16 -9.95
N LEU A 171 -9.47 22.65 -11.16
CA LEU A 171 -8.64 21.60 -11.75
C LEU A 171 -7.27 22.14 -12.17
N GLN A 172 -6.20 21.49 -11.75
CA GLN A 172 -4.82 21.91 -12.02
C GLN A 172 -4.20 21.06 -13.13
N ASN A 173 -3.60 21.71 -14.14
CA ASN A 173 -2.99 21.01 -15.29
C ASN A 173 -1.77 20.12 -14.96
N ALA A 174 -1.17 20.33 -13.78
CA ALA A 174 -0.02 19.57 -13.26
C ALA A 174 -0.44 18.40 -12.37
N LYS A 175 -1.75 18.14 -12.26
CA LYS A 175 -2.33 17.07 -11.46
C LYS A 175 -3.14 16.14 -12.35
N THR A 176 -3.28 14.91 -11.91
CA THR A 176 -4.16 13.92 -12.51
C THR A 176 -5.36 13.71 -11.61
N TYR A 177 -6.51 13.48 -12.22
CA TYR A 177 -7.77 13.27 -11.52
C TYR A 177 -8.38 11.94 -11.92
N ASP A 178 -8.85 11.20 -10.92
CA ASP A 178 -9.58 9.95 -11.08
C ASP A 178 -10.96 10.11 -10.48
N PHE A 179 -11.99 9.87 -11.30
CA PHE A 179 -13.38 9.88 -10.88
C PHE A 179 -13.95 8.46 -11.01
N ARG A 180 -14.36 7.85 -9.89
CA ARG A 180 -14.94 6.50 -9.87
C ARG A 180 -16.34 6.53 -9.28
N GLY A 181 -17.32 6.05 -10.05
CA GLY A 181 -18.70 6.01 -9.60
C GLY A 181 -19.54 5.09 -10.45
N VAL A 182 -20.56 4.47 -9.84
CA VAL A 182 -21.50 3.60 -10.57
C VAL A 182 -22.57 4.41 -11.34
N ASN A 183 -22.75 5.68 -10.97
CA ASN A 183 -23.77 6.60 -11.50
C ASN A 183 -23.13 7.88 -12.03
N MET A 184 -22.06 7.76 -12.82
CA MET A 184 -21.41 8.92 -13.47
C MET A 184 -21.68 8.88 -14.97
N ASN A 185 -22.12 10.00 -15.55
CA ASN A 185 -22.28 10.19 -16.99
C ASN A 185 -21.24 11.18 -17.50
N VAL A 186 -20.89 11.06 -18.78
CA VAL A 186 -19.95 11.95 -19.47
C VAL A 186 -20.17 11.93 -20.98
N GLN A 187 -19.82 13.03 -21.63
CA GLN A 187 -19.65 13.11 -23.07
C GLN A 187 -18.19 13.37 -23.43
N VAL A 188 -17.66 12.57 -24.35
CA VAL A 188 -16.29 12.73 -24.88
C VAL A 188 -16.42 13.39 -26.24
N CYS A 189 -15.94 14.62 -26.34
CA CYS A 189 -16.18 15.49 -27.49
C CYS A 189 -14.88 16.01 -28.11
N ASN A 190 -14.95 16.32 -29.40
CA ASN A 190 -13.94 17.05 -30.15
C ASN A 190 -14.62 18.19 -30.94
N ASP A 191 -14.09 19.40 -30.88
CA ASP A 191 -14.67 20.57 -31.57
C ASP A 191 -14.49 20.56 -33.09
N SER A 192 -13.67 19.66 -33.64
CA SER A 192 -13.33 19.62 -35.06
C SER A 192 -13.45 18.22 -35.66
N ARG A 193 -13.67 18.17 -36.98
CA ARG A 193 -13.60 16.96 -37.80
C ARG A 193 -12.47 17.12 -38.82
N ASN A 194 -11.68 16.06 -38.97
CA ASN A 194 -10.78 15.75 -40.09
C ASN A 194 -9.65 16.73 -40.41
N ASN A 195 -8.49 16.18 -40.78
CA ASN A 195 -7.66 16.80 -41.82
C ASN A 195 -6.86 15.79 -42.68
N GLY A 196 -7.09 14.47 -42.54
CA GLY A 196 -6.41 13.46 -43.36
C GLY A 196 -4.90 13.31 -43.10
N ASN A 197 -4.38 13.85 -41.98
CA ASN A 197 -2.95 13.84 -41.67
C ASN A 197 -2.49 12.69 -40.74
N GLY A 198 -3.40 11.76 -40.42
CA GLY A 198 -3.11 10.64 -39.52
C GLY A 198 -3.11 10.99 -38.02
N ARG A 199 -3.68 12.14 -37.62
CA ARG A 199 -3.86 12.56 -36.22
C ARG A 199 -5.20 13.25 -36.01
N ALA A 200 -5.73 13.19 -34.79
CA ALA A 200 -6.92 13.97 -34.43
C ALA A 200 -6.63 15.48 -34.53
N ASN A 201 -7.53 16.22 -35.17
CA ASN A 201 -7.52 17.67 -35.21
C ASN A 201 -8.57 18.22 -34.23
N GLY A 202 -8.38 19.45 -33.73
CA GLY A 202 -9.30 20.08 -32.79
C GLY A 202 -8.95 19.91 -31.30
N ARG A 203 -9.71 20.59 -30.46
CA ARG A 203 -9.65 20.51 -29.00
C ARG A 203 -10.55 19.39 -28.53
N TRP A 204 -9.98 18.49 -27.74
CA TRP A 204 -10.71 17.46 -27.03
C TRP A 204 -11.18 17.99 -25.67
N TYR A 205 -12.38 17.61 -25.28
CA TYR A 205 -12.96 17.98 -24.00
C TYR A 205 -13.98 16.95 -23.54
N LEU A 206 -14.16 16.89 -22.22
CA LEU A 206 -15.24 16.18 -21.57
C LEU A 206 -16.30 17.19 -21.18
N GLU A 207 -17.54 16.89 -21.50
CA GLU A 207 -18.70 17.71 -21.18
C GLU A 207 -19.74 16.87 -20.45
N ASN A 208 -20.63 17.57 -19.73
CA ASN A 208 -21.73 16.94 -19.00
C ASN A 208 -21.25 15.80 -18.09
N ILE A 209 -20.07 15.96 -17.48
CA ILE A 209 -19.64 15.09 -16.40
C ILE A 209 -20.63 15.34 -15.27
N ALA A 210 -21.32 14.30 -14.83
CA ALA A 210 -22.26 14.42 -13.72
C ALA A 210 -22.38 13.07 -13.00
N GLY A 211 -22.29 13.08 -11.68
CA GLY A 211 -22.48 11.89 -10.89
C GLY A 211 -22.67 12.18 -9.41
N ALA A 212 -23.41 11.30 -8.74
CA ALA A 212 -23.52 11.24 -7.29
C ALA A 212 -22.71 10.04 -6.77
N ASP A 213 -22.26 10.15 -5.52
CA ASP A 213 -21.45 9.14 -4.85
C ASP A 213 -20.17 8.77 -5.63
N VAL A 214 -19.51 9.78 -6.19
CA VAL A 214 -18.28 9.62 -6.96
C VAL A 214 -17.08 9.76 -6.05
N GLU A 215 -16.27 8.71 -5.97
CA GLU A 215 -14.95 8.75 -5.35
C GLU A 215 -14.00 9.56 -6.24
N MET A 216 -13.22 10.48 -5.64
CA MET A 216 -12.29 11.34 -6.36
C MET A 216 -10.86 11.16 -5.83
N ALA A 217 -9.91 10.86 -6.72
CA ALA A 217 -8.47 10.88 -6.42
C ALA A 217 -7.78 12.03 -7.14
N VAL A 218 -6.75 12.59 -6.50
CA VAL A 218 -5.87 13.59 -7.11
C VAL A 218 -4.43 13.15 -6.89
N SER A 219 -3.65 13.06 -7.96
CA SER A 219 -2.22 12.73 -7.88
C SER A 219 -1.34 13.80 -8.50
N ASP A 220 -0.16 13.94 -7.92
CA ASP A 220 0.88 14.86 -8.36
C ASP A 220 1.86 14.14 -9.28
N ASP A 221 2.31 14.80 -10.35
CA ASP A 221 3.38 14.30 -11.24
C ASP A 221 4.68 13.93 -10.51
N ASN A 222 4.87 14.45 -9.28
CA ASN A 222 6.05 14.29 -8.45
C ASN A 222 5.72 13.78 -7.04
N ALA A 223 4.61 13.07 -6.83
CA ALA A 223 4.41 12.38 -5.56
C ALA A 223 5.55 11.36 -5.40
N SER A 224 6.60 11.74 -4.66
CA SER A 224 7.69 10.84 -4.30
C SER A 224 7.10 9.51 -3.88
N GLN A 225 7.64 8.42 -4.44
CA GLN A 225 7.25 7.02 -4.28
C GLN A 225 7.30 6.51 -2.82
N SER A 226 7.28 7.40 -1.82
CA SER A 226 7.67 7.17 -0.43
C SER A 226 6.53 7.25 0.58
N LEU A 227 5.26 7.10 0.16
CA LEU A 227 4.13 6.47 0.88
C LEU A 227 2.79 7.02 0.35
N ALA A 228 2.18 6.31 -0.59
CA ALA A 228 0.75 6.41 -0.84
C ALA A 228 0.30 5.00 -1.19
N SER A 229 -0.68 4.46 -0.47
CA SER A 229 -1.39 3.30 -0.98
C SER A 229 -1.92 3.64 -2.38
N TYR A 230 -2.09 2.65 -3.24
CA TYR A 230 -2.51 2.80 -4.63
C TYR A 230 -3.85 2.09 -4.83
N SER A 231 -4.62 2.55 -5.82
CA SER A 231 -5.75 1.82 -6.35
C SER A 231 -5.38 1.29 -7.73
N VAL A 232 -5.59 -0.01 -7.96
CA VAL A 232 -5.36 -0.64 -9.26
C VAL A 232 -6.70 -1.06 -9.83
N LEU A 233 -6.99 -0.62 -11.04
CA LEU A 233 -8.18 -1.02 -11.79
C LEU A 233 -7.74 -1.73 -13.06
N SER A 234 -8.05 -3.02 -13.21
CA SER A 234 -7.67 -3.79 -14.38
C SER A 234 -8.89 -4.37 -15.09
N VAL A 235 -9.01 -4.06 -16.38
CA VAL A 235 -9.97 -4.67 -17.30
C VAL A 235 -9.27 -5.78 -18.08
N GLY A 236 -9.78 -7.00 -17.96
CA GLY A 236 -9.38 -8.14 -18.79
C GLY A 236 -10.44 -8.44 -19.83
N ALA A 237 -10.02 -8.62 -21.09
CA ALA A 237 -10.90 -8.85 -22.23
C ALA A 237 -10.44 -10.06 -23.04
N VAL A 238 -11.38 -10.95 -23.34
CA VAL A 238 -11.25 -12.02 -24.35
C VAL A 238 -12.37 -11.85 -25.37
N PRO A 239 -12.29 -12.48 -26.56
CA PRO A 239 -13.41 -12.45 -27.50
C PRO A 239 -14.71 -12.93 -26.83
N GLY A 240 -15.69 -12.03 -26.70
CA GLY A 240 -17.02 -12.32 -26.14
C GLY A 240 -17.20 -12.11 -24.64
N ALA A 241 -16.16 -11.77 -23.87
CA ALA A 241 -16.30 -11.50 -22.43
C ALA A 241 -15.29 -10.46 -21.90
N ARG A 242 -15.69 -9.72 -20.86
CA ARG A 242 -14.84 -8.76 -20.15
C ARG A 242 -15.06 -8.85 -18.65
N ARG A 243 -14.01 -8.62 -17.87
CA ARG A 243 -14.05 -8.57 -16.40
C ARG A 243 -13.23 -7.41 -15.88
N LEU A 244 -13.66 -6.89 -14.74
CA LEU A 244 -12.99 -5.81 -14.03
C LEU A 244 -12.56 -6.27 -12.65
N VAL A 245 -11.29 -6.04 -12.34
CA VAL A 245 -10.68 -6.23 -11.03
C VAL A 245 -10.31 -4.85 -10.48
N ILE A 246 -10.64 -4.62 -9.22
CA ILE A 246 -10.29 -3.41 -8.48
C ILE A 246 -9.55 -3.83 -7.21
N ILE A 247 -8.33 -3.33 -7.05
CA ILE A 247 -7.52 -3.45 -5.83
C ILE A 247 -7.46 -2.07 -5.19
N GLU A 248 -7.83 -1.96 -3.93
CA GLU A 248 -7.81 -0.71 -3.18
C GLU A 248 -6.78 -0.78 -2.06
N GLY A 249 -6.10 0.33 -1.80
CA GLY A 249 -5.12 0.42 -0.72
C GLY A 249 -3.88 -0.45 -0.95
N LEU A 250 -3.50 -0.72 -2.20
CA LEU A 250 -2.28 -1.45 -2.54
C LEU A 250 -1.06 -0.67 -2.03
N HIS A 251 -0.32 -1.20 -1.07
CA HIS A 251 0.86 -0.53 -0.53
C HIS A 251 1.97 -1.53 -0.27
N GLN A 252 3.21 -1.03 -0.31
CA GLN A 252 4.35 -1.82 0.09
C GLN A 252 4.36 -1.91 1.62
N GLN A 253 4.44 -3.14 2.12
CA GLN A 253 4.52 -3.42 3.54
C GLN A 253 5.78 -2.77 4.13
N SER A 254 5.60 -2.04 5.22
CA SER A 254 6.72 -1.43 5.94
C SER A 254 7.30 -2.42 6.94
N TRP A 255 8.56 -2.22 7.30
CA TRP A 255 9.16 -2.94 8.43
C TRP A 255 8.43 -2.69 9.75
N ALA A 256 7.60 -1.64 9.84
CA ALA A 256 6.84 -1.31 11.05
C ALA A 256 5.75 -2.33 11.39
N LYS A 257 5.46 -3.27 10.48
CA LYS A 257 4.51 -4.36 10.70
C LYS A 257 4.95 -5.39 11.76
N TYR A 258 6.25 -5.43 12.05
CA TYR A 258 6.81 -6.40 12.99
C TYR A 258 6.72 -5.86 14.42
N ALA A 259 6.08 -6.63 15.30
CA ALA A 259 6.24 -6.45 16.73
C ALA A 259 7.69 -6.64 17.12
N LEU A 260 8.30 -7.71 16.59
CA LEU A 260 9.70 -8.03 16.75
C LEU A 260 10.27 -8.63 15.46
N TRP A 261 11.42 -8.12 15.05
CA TRP A 261 12.22 -8.71 13.97
C TRP A 261 13.70 -8.78 14.36
N TYR A 262 14.33 -9.94 14.12
CA TYR A 262 15.75 -10.18 14.42
C TYR A 262 16.48 -10.84 13.25
N ASN A 263 17.64 -10.33 12.85
CA ASN A 263 18.52 -11.07 11.94
C ASN A 263 19.35 -12.10 12.73
N THR A 264 20.07 -11.64 13.75
CA THR A 264 20.92 -12.48 14.61
C THR A 264 20.60 -12.27 16.08
N ALA A 265 20.66 -13.36 16.85
CA ALA A 265 20.54 -13.34 18.31
C ALA A 265 21.26 -14.54 18.98
N GLY A 266 22.00 -15.35 18.22
CA GLY A 266 22.28 -16.73 18.60
C GLY A 266 20.98 -17.54 18.60
N GLU A 267 20.52 -17.96 19.77
CA GLU A 267 19.14 -18.46 19.98
C GLU A 267 18.29 -17.38 20.63
N LEU A 268 17.20 -16.99 19.96
CA LEU A 268 16.30 -15.96 20.45
C LEU A 268 15.40 -16.53 21.55
N VAL A 269 15.77 -16.28 22.80
CA VAL A 269 15.00 -16.71 23.97
C VAL A 269 13.73 -15.87 24.13
N ILE A 270 12.58 -16.51 23.99
CA ILE A 270 11.25 -15.97 24.29
C ILE A 270 10.68 -16.71 25.50
N THR A 271 10.24 -15.95 26.50
CA THR A 271 9.85 -16.47 27.82
C THR A 271 8.45 -16.03 28.22
N GLY A 272 7.98 -16.55 29.35
CA GLY A 272 6.66 -16.30 29.90
C GLY A 272 6.34 -14.92 30.36
N GLY A 273 5.04 -14.65 30.31
CA GLY A 273 4.46 -13.33 30.49
C GLY A 273 4.61 -12.42 29.27
N GLU A 274 5.29 -12.86 28.20
CA GLU A 274 5.40 -12.10 26.96
C GLU A 274 4.19 -12.37 26.04
N LYS A 275 3.57 -11.29 25.57
CA LYS A 275 2.45 -11.32 24.63
C LYS A 275 2.76 -10.47 23.42
N PHE A 276 2.66 -11.07 22.24
CA PHE A 276 2.98 -10.40 20.98
C PHE A 276 1.72 -10.24 20.12
N TYR A 277 1.28 -8.99 19.97
CA TYR A 277 0.07 -8.60 19.24
C TYR A 277 0.33 -8.25 17.76
N GLY A 278 1.55 -8.47 17.27
CA GLY A 278 1.96 -8.25 15.89
C GLY A 278 2.91 -9.33 15.41
N LEU A 279 3.30 -9.26 14.13
CA LEU A 279 4.17 -10.27 13.52
C LEU A 279 5.50 -10.38 14.27
N VAL A 280 5.93 -11.62 14.52
CA VAL A 280 7.24 -11.90 15.09
C VAL A 280 8.05 -12.73 14.10
N HIS A 281 9.25 -12.28 13.79
CA HIS A 281 10.14 -12.98 12.88
C HIS A 281 11.59 -13.00 13.40
N ALA A 282 12.27 -14.10 13.17
CA ALA A 282 13.71 -14.19 13.37
C ALA A 282 14.39 -15.00 12.28
N ASN A 283 15.47 -14.50 11.70
CA ASN A 283 16.31 -15.32 10.80
C ASN A 283 17.10 -16.39 11.58
N CYS A 284 17.18 -16.26 12.91
CA CYS A 284 17.84 -17.19 13.81
C CYS A 284 16.85 -18.12 14.55
N PRO A 285 17.33 -19.23 15.14
CA PRO A 285 16.50 -20.15 15.90
C PRO A 285 15.84 -19.47 17.11
N PHE A 286 14.59 -19.83 17.39
CA PHE A 286 13.93 -19.49 18.65
C PHE A 286 14.32 -20.47 19.76
N TRP A 287 14.33 -19.99 20.99
CA TRP A 287 14.22 -20.81 22.20
C TRP A 287 12.95 -20.43 22.94
N PHE A 288 11.98 -21.34 23.02
CA PHE A 288 10.74 -21.11 23.75
C PHE A 288 10.81 -21.68 25.17
N GLN A 289 10.42 -20.88 26.17
CA GLN A 289 10.30 -21.32 27.56
C GLN A 289 9.14 -20.63 28.25
N ASN A 290 8.56 -21.26 29.28
CA ASN A 290 7.55 -20.65 30.13
C ASN A 290 6.41 -19.99 29.34
N ASP A 291 5.63 -20.67 28.50
CA ASP A 291 4.30 -20.14 28.08
C ASP A 291 4.15 -18.69 27.46
N PRO A 292 4.94 -18.26 26.45
CA PRO A 292 4.64 -17.05 25.68
C PRO A 292 3.39 -17.19 24.79
N GLU A 293 2.80 -16.06 24.41
CA GLU A 293 1.59 -16.00 23.57
C GLU A 293 1.78 -15.09 22.34
N PHE A 294 1.44 -15.62 21.15
CA PHE A 294 1.54 -14.95 19.86
C PHE A 294 0.16 -14.87 19.20
N PHE A 295 -0.33 -13.66 18.98
CA PHE A 295 -1.63 -13.41 18.35
C PHE A 295 -1.54 -13.42 16.82
N GLU A 296 -0.41 -12.94 16.29
CA GLU A 296 -0.11 -12.97 14.87
C GLU A 296 0.95 -14.02 14.53
N LYS A 297 1.20 -14.22 13.23
CA LYS A 297 2.09 -15.28 12.75
C LYS A 297 3.51 -15.11 13.32
N CYS A 298 4.03 -16.19 13.91
CA CYS A 298 5.42 -16.28 14.35
C CYS A 298 6.20 -17.05 13.27
N THR A 299 7.33 -16.52 12.82
CA THR A 299 8.10 -17.12 11.72
C THR A 299 9.59 -17.16 12.01
N SER A 300 10.27 -18.21 11.53
CA SER A 300 11.73 -18.31 11.59
C SER A 300 12.32 -18.77 10.27
N ALA A 301 13.43 -18.15 9.84
CA ALA A 301 14.22 -18.69 8.73
C ALA A 301 15.03 -19.93 9.14
N ALA A 302 15.26 -20.13 10.44
CA ALA A 302 15.87 -21.35 10.94
C ALA A 302 14.91 -22.54 10.77
N SER A 303 15.46 -23.71 10.46
CA SER A 303 14.72 -24.96 10.31
C SER A 303 14.49 -25.69 11.64
N THR A 304 15.10 -25.20 12.72
CA THR A 304 15.02 -25.79 14.06
C THR A 304 14.79 -24.72 15.12
N PHE A 305 14.22 -25.12 16.25
CA PHE A 305 14.09 -24.32 17.46
C PHE A 305 14.50 -25.14 18.69
N SER A 306 14.77 -24.46 19.79
CA SER A 306 15.13 -25.05 21.09
C SER A 306 14.07 -24.76 22.15
N GLY A 307 14.17 -25.44 23.30
CA GLY A 307 13.20 -25.32 24.38
C GLY A 307 11.94 -26.15 24.15
N SER A 308 10.76 -25.63 24.52
CA SER A 308 9.49 -26.35 24.41
C SER A 308 8.35 -25.45 23.96
N THR A 309 7.55 -25.94 23.02
CA THR A 309 6.33 -25.28 22.55
C THR A 309 5.05 -25.79 23.23
N ASN A 310 5.14 -26.76 24.16
CA ASN A 310 3.96 -27.42 24.75
C ASN A 310 2.99 -26.44 25.43
N ASN A 311 3.51 -25.35 25.98
CA ASN A 311 2.73 -24.32 26.67
C ASN A 311 2.70 -23.00 25.89
N VAL A 312 3.27 -22.95 24.68
CA VAL A 312 3.28 -21.75 23.85
C VAL A 312 1.95 -21.67 23.10
N THR A 313 1.32 -20.51 23.10
CA THR A 313 0.08 -20.29 22.36
C THR A 313 0.36 -19.54 21.06
N PHE A 314 0.12 -20.18 19.92
CA PHE A 314 0.21 -19.57 18.60
C PHE A 314 -1.19 -19.49 17.97
N HIS A 315 -1.82 -18.31 18.00
CA HIS A 315 -3.17 -18.12 17.45
C HIS A 315 -3.18 -18.19 15.92
N ALA A 316 -2.16 -17.63 15.27
CA ALA A 316 -1.99 -17.61 13.81
C ALA A 316 -0.89 -18.56 13.30
N GLY A 317 -0.41 -19.46 14.16
CA GLY A 317 0.58 -20.48 13.84
C GLY A 317 2.05 -20.05 13.93
N PHE A 318 2.92 -21.06 13.93
CA PHE A 318 4.37 -20.93 13.92
C PHE A 318 4.94 -21.64 12.68
N GLU A 319 5.72 -20.93 11.87
CA GLU A 319 6.33 -21.47 10.65
C GLU A 319 7.86 -21.35 10.69
N MET A 320 8.55 -22.42 10.30
CA MET A 320 10.02 -22.50 10.27
C MET A 320 10.52 -22.76 8.86
N GLY A 321 11.79 -22.43 8.61
CA GLY A 321 12.40 -22.56 7.29
C GLY A 321 11.80 -21.62 6.24
N VAL A 322 11.20 -20.50 6.68
CA VAL A 322 10.75 -19.45 5.74
C VAL A 322 11.97 -18.75 5.11
N PRO A 323 11.85 -18.10 3.94
CA PRO A 323 12.94 -17.31 3.39
C PRO A 323 13.43 -16.26 4.38
N SER A 324 14.75 -16.06 4.46
CA SER A 324 15.31 -14.98 5.27
C SER A 324 15.08 -13.62 4.61
N ASN A 325 14.73 -12.62 5.42
CA ASN A 325 14.70 -11.22 5.00
C ASN A 325 15.97 -10.51 5.45
N SER A 326 16.37 -9.42 4.79
CA SER A 326 17.57 -8.66 5.20
C SER A 326 17.30 -7.17 5.21
N MET A 327 17.79 -6.49 6.24
CA MET A 327 17.78 -5.04 6.33
C MET A 327 18.73 -4.38 5.33
N ALA A 328 19.64 -5.13 4.68
CA ALA A 328 20.61 -4.60 3.73
C ALA A 328 20.00 -3.85 2.53
N ALA A 329 18.72 -4.10 2.22
CA ALA A 329 17.99 -3.40 1.17
C ALA A 329 17.51 -1.99 1.56
N ILE A 330 17.64 -1.60 2.84
CA ILE A 330 17.24 -0.28 3.31
C ILE A 330 18.17 0.78 2.73
N ASN A 331 17.60 1.70 1.95
CA ASN A 331 18.34 2.70 1.20
C ASN A 331 18.39 4.06 1.94
N PHE A 332 19.44 4.25 2.74
CA PHE A 332 19.70 5.50 3.46
C PHE A 332 19.91 6.70 2.51
N SER A 333 20.47 6.49 1.31
CA SER A 333 20.62 7.57 0.32
C SER A 333 19.27 8.10 -0.18
N ARG A 334 18.28 7.21 -0.34
CA ARG A 334 16.90 7.60 -0.68
C ARG A 334 16.27 8.40 0.46
N LEU A 335 16.39 7.91 1.70
CA LEU A 335 15.89 8.62 2.89
C LEU A 335 16.53 10.00 3.05
N LEU A 336 17.81 10.15 2.71
CA LEU A 336 18.49 11.45 2.70
C LEU A 336 17.89 12.39 1.64
N GLY A 337 17.60 11.88 0.44
CA GLY A 337 17.01 12.66 -0.66
C GLY A 337 15.56 13.08 -0.37
N ASP A 338 14.80 12.22 0.32
CA ASP A 338 13.40 12.46 0.67
C ASP A 338 13.22 13.28 1.95
N ALA A 339 14.28 13.54 2.74
CA ALA A 339 14.16 14.17 4.05
C ALA A 339 13.73 15.65 3.98
N GLY A 340 12.72 16.02 4.78
CA GLY A 340 12.26 17.41 4.87
C GLY A 340 13.17 18.27 5.74
N MET A 341 14.00 17.64 6.57
CA MET A 341 15.08 18.30 7.29
C MET A 341 16.33 17.42 7.30
N VAL A 342 17.46 17.99 6.86
CA VAL A 342 18.78 17.35 6.93
C VAL A 342 19.68 18.16 7.86
N VAL A 343 20.26 17.49 8.86
CA VAL A 343 21.22 18.06 9.80
C VAL A 343 22.50 17.23 9.80
N THR A 344 23.62 17.79 10.25
CA THR A 344 24.91 17.08 10.26
C THR A 344 25.50 16.98 11.65
N GLY A 345 26.11 15.83 11.95
CA GLY A 345 26.69 15.52 13.26
C GLY A 345 25.64 15.39 14.37
N LEU A 346 26.12 15.38 15.62
CA LEU A 346 25.27 15.23 16.81
C LEU A 346 24.12 16.25 16.84
N THR A 347 22.90 15.73 16.86
CA THR A 347 21.67 16.54 16.93
C THR A 347 20.84 16.08 18.11
N CYS A 348 20.49 17.00 19.01
CA CYS A 348 19.55 16.73 20.10
C CYS A 348 18.18 17.27 19.72
N ILE A 349 17.16 16.43 19.79
CA ILE A 349 15.77 16.72 19.43
C ILE A 349 14.92 16.41 20.66
N THR A 350 14.23 17.42 21.17
CA THR A 350 13.24 17.26 22.24
C THR A 350 11.87 17.63 21.71
N PHE A 351 10.93 16.69 21.71
CA PHE A 351 9.56 16.92 21.28
C PHE A 351 8.80 17.75 22.31
N THR A 352 8.08 18.76 21.82
CA THR A 352 7.24 19.67 22.60
C THR A 352 5.87 19.77 21.92
N ASN A 353 5.15 18.65 21.90
CA ASN A 353 3.93 18.39 21.14
C ASN A 353 4.19 18.51 19.63
N SER A 354 3.45 19.37 18.92
CA SER A 354 3.53 19.54 17.46
C SER A 354 4.74 20.40 17.02
N ASN A 355 5.65 20.69 17.96
CA ASN A 355 6.92 21.37 17.73
C ASN A 355 8.08 20.58 18.35
N MET A 356 9.29 20.97 18.00
CA MET A 356 10.54 20.42 18.51
C MET A 356 11.46 21.52 19.02
N ARG A 357 12.32 21.14 19.96
CA ARG A 357 13.48 21.90 20.39
C ARG A 357 14.74 21.20 19.91
N VAL A 358 15.50 21.87 19.05
CA VAL A 358 16.67 21.27 18.40
C VAL A 358 17.96 21.99 18.78
N THR A 359 18.95 21.21 19.20
CA THR A 359 20.31 21.69 19.47
C THR A 359 21.27 20.96 18.53
N ASN A 360 21.98 21.71 17.70
CA ASN A 360 23.02 21.21 16.83
C ASN A 360 24.09 22.31 16.66
N ALA A 361 25.29 22.04 17.19
CA ALA A 361 26.38 23.00 17.20
C ALA A 361 26.89 23.37 15.79
N ARG A 362 26.81 22.44 14.82
CA ARG A 362 27.25 22.69 13.44
C ARG A 362 26.28 23.57 12.67
N MET A 363 25.01 23.54 13.07
CA MET A 363 23.96 24.43 12.55
C MET A 363 23.89 25.76 13.31
N GLY A 364 24.67 25.93 14.38
CA GLY A 364 24.59 27.10 15.25
C GLY A 364 23.31 27.15 16.11
N TRP A 365 22.61 26.03 16.26
CA TRP A 365 21.33 25.97 16.96
C TRP A 365 21.50 25.53 18.41
N THR A 366 20.91 26.31 19.31
CA THR A 366 20.79 25.98 20.75
C THR A 366 19.34 26.10 21.15
N ASN A 367 18.70 24.98 21.51
CA ASN A 367 17.29 24.91 21.90
C ASN A 367 16.33 25.62 20.91
N GLN A 368 16.66 25.55 19.61
CA GLN A 368 15.93 26.21 18.54
C GLN A 368 14.53 25.62 18.43
N ALA A 369 13.49 26.45 18.49
CA ALA A 369 12.12 26.01 18.23
C ALA A 369 11.91 25.80 16.74
N MET A 370 11.36 24.65 16.36
CA MET A 370 11.05 24.29 14.97
C MET A 370 9.80 23.43 14.91
N ALA A 371 9.02 23.57 13.84
CA ALA A 371 7.91 22.65 13.55
C ALA A 371 8.44 21.30 13.06
N ILE A 372 7.61 20.26 13.17
CA ILE A 372 7.85 18.97 12.52
C ILE A 372 7.88 19.18 10.99
N PRO A 373 8.85 18.62 10.24
CA PRO A 373 8.87 18.74 8.77
C PRO A 373 7.57 18.22 8.15
N SER A 374 7.07 18.86 7.10
CA SER A 374 5.76 18.53 6.50
C SER A 374 5.68 17.12 5.91
N ASN A 375 6.80 16.55 5.47
CA ASN A 375 6.89 15.16 5.01
C ASN A 375 7.21 14.18 6.14
N GLY A 376 7.40 14.65 7.36
CA GLY A 376 7.65 13.83 8.54
C GLY A 376 8.99 13.10 8.54
N LEU A 377 10.02 13.56 7.82
CA LEU A 377 11.34 12.91 7.83
C LEU A 377 12.48 13.86 8.22
N ILE A 378 13.23 13.48 9.25
CA ILE A 378 14.48 14.12 9.67
C ILE A 378 15.64 13.16 9.41
N TYR A 379 16.69 13.65 8.75
CA TYR A 379 17.91 12.90 8.51
C TYR A 379 19.10 13.53 9.23
N VAL A 380 19.75 12.76 10.09
CA VAL A 380 20.96 13.13 10.83
C VAL A 380 22.18 12.50 10.17
N LYS A 381 22.87 13.30 9.37
CA LYS A 381 23.95 12.86 8.48
C LYS A 381 25.32 12.93 9.16
N SER A 382 26.12 11.91 8.97
CA SER A 382 27.55 11.92 9.26
C SER A 382 28.27 12.92 8.35
N THR A 383 29.32 13.56 8.87
CA THR A 383 30.08 14.56 8.11
C THR A 383 31.56 14.45 8.44
N GLY A 384 32.42 14.71 7.47
CA GLY A 384 33.85 14.58 7.66
C GLY A 384 34.65 15.32 6.61
N SER A 385 35.93 15.55 6.92
CA SER A 385 36.95 15.98 5.96
C SER A 385 38.19 15.13 6.18
N GLY A 386 38.68 14.48 5.13
CA GLY A 386 39.78 13.51 5.24
C GLY A 386 39.43 12.30 6.13
N LYS A 387 40.35 11.91 7.02
CA LYS A 387 40.21 10.70 7.87
C LYS A 387 39.29 10.87 9.09
N ARG A 388 38.77 12.07 9.36
CA ARG A 388 37.92 12.32 10.54
C ARG A 388 36.44 12.31 10.12
N ILE A 389 35.75 11.24 10.50
CA ILE A 389 34.30 11.13 10.39
C ILE A 389 33.70 11.61 11.72
N ILE A 390 32.76 12.54 11.65
CA ILE A 390 31.91 12.95 12.76
C ILE A 390 30.57 12.23 12.54
N PRO A 391 30.20 11.31 13.44
CA PRO A 391 29.00 10.51 13.29
C PRO A 391 27.75 11.39 13.35
N GLY A 392 26.79 11.08 12.49
CA GLY A 392 25.45 11.66 12.49
C GLY A 392 24.60 11.00 13.56
N ASP A 393 24.85 11.35 14.83
CA ASP A 393 24.09 10.81 15.96
C ASP A 393 22.88 11.67 16.32
N ALA A 394 21.77 11.04 16.68
CA ALA A 394 20.61 11.73 17.23
C ALA A 394 20.47 11.47 18.75
N LYS A 395 19.98 12.46 19.49
CA LYS A 395 19.47 12.29 20.86
C LYS A 395 18.01 12.68 20.89
N VAL A 396 17.14 11.81 21.39
CA VAL A 396 15.68 11.99 21.32
C VAL A 396 15.03 11.84 22.71
N ALA A 397 13.97 12.62 22.93
CA ALA A 397 13.14 12.64 24.14
C ALA A 397 11.90 13.53 23.93
N GLY A 398 10.91 13.46 24.81
CA GLY A 398 9.81 14.43 24.91
C GLY A 398 8.44 13.87 24.54
N VAL A 399 7.48 14.78 24.32
CA VAL A 399 6.09 14.44 23.94
C VAL A 399 5.87 14.87 22.50
N LEU A 400 5.49 13.94 21.63
CA LEU A 400 5.20 14.16 20.21
C LEU A 400 3.69 14.24 19.99
N ASP A 401 3.25 15.28 19.28
CA ASP A 401 1.89 15.41 18.72
C ASP A 401 2.06 15.57 17.20
N GLY A 402 1.89 14.47 16.47
CA GLY A 402 2.14 14.37 15.04
C GLY A 402 2.90 13.10 14.63
N ARG A 403 3.30 13.10 13.36
CA ARG A 403 3.90 11.94 12.69
C ARG A 403 5.31 12.27 12.20
N LEU A 404 6.29 11.47 12.58
CA LEU A 404 7.71 11.73 12.30
C LEU A 404 8.52 10.44 12.20
N THR A 405 9.53 10.43 11.34
CA THR A 405 10.64 9.47 11.35
C THR A 405 11.95 10.23 11.50
N ILE A 406 12.80 9.78 12.42
CA ILE A 406 14.16 10.26 12.60
C ILE A 406 15.11 9.17 12.13
N THR A 407 15.88 9.48 11.10
CA THR A 407 16.93 8.63 10.55
C THR A 407 18.30 9.19 10.93
N ALA A 408 19.22 8.33 11.37
CA ALA A 408 20.59 8.70 11.70
C ALA A 408 21.58 7.79 10.97
N ASP A 409 22.63 8.35 10.38
CA ASP A 409 23.71 7.57 9.74
C ASP A 409 24.42 6.64 10.74
N ASN A 410 24.46 7.03 12.02
CA ASN A 410 25.10 6.26 13.09
C ASN A 410 24.08 5.87 14.17
N ASP A 411 24.19 6.39 15.40
CA ASP A 411 23.35 5.95 16.52
C ASP A 411 22.18 6.91 16.79
N ILE A 412 21.10 6.36 17.33
CA ILE A 412 20.03 7.15 17.97
C ILE A 412 20.02 6.85 19.46
N TYR A 413 20.20 7.88 20.28
CA TYR A 413 20.18 7.79 21.73
C TYR A 413 18.83 8.25 22.31
N ILE A 414 18.13 7.35 23.00
CA ILE A 414 16.94 7.68 23.78
C ILE A 414 17.39 8.17 25.15
N THR A 415 17.19 9.47 25.41
CA THR A 415 17.77 10.13 26.59
C THR A 415 16.79 10.33 27.74
N ASN A 416 15.49 10.27 27.47
CA ASN A 416 14.38 10.33 28.42
C ASN A 416 13.14 9.70 27.76
N CYS A 417 11.98 9.69 28.44
CA CYS A 417 10.73 9.19 27.88
C CYS A 417 10.41 9.85 26.53
N ILE A 418 9.89 9.05 25.62
CA ILE A 418 9.31 9.48 24.35
C ILE A 418 7.85 9.08 24.42
N GLN A 419 6.97 10.06 24.53
CA GLN A 419 5.54 9.85 24.65
C GLN A 419 4.82 10.49 23.46
N TYR A 420 3.62 10.01 23.19
CA TYR A 420 2.67 10.64 22.28
C TYR A 420 1.72 11.52 23.09
N ALA A 421 1.17 12.56 22.47
CA ALA A 421 0.18 13.42 23.12
C ALA A 421 -1.07 12.63 23.51
N VAL A 422 -1.45 11.65 22.67
CA VAL A 422 -2.42 10.61 23.02
C VAL A 422 -1.71 9.25 23.08
N HIS A 423 -1.91 8.49 24.16
CA HIS A 423 -1.29 7.17 24.30
C HIS A 423 -1.67 6.23 23.14
N PRO A 424 -0.75 5.42 22.59
CA PRO A 424 -1.00 4.55 21.42
C PRO A 424 -2.26 3.67 21.51
N THR A 425 -2.60 3.21 22.71
CA THR A 425 -3.77 2.34 22.97
C THR A 425 -5.10 3.08 23.05
N ASN A 426 -5.10 4.42 22.96
CA ASN A 426 -6.25 5.27 23.24
C ASN A 426 -6.68 6.11 22.02
N GLY A 427 -6.58 5.54 20.81
CA GLY A 427 -7.03 6.20 19.58
C GLY A 427 -6.14 7.35 19.11
N SER A 428 -4.84 7.30 19.43
CA SER A 428 -3.85 8.26 18.94
C SER A 428 -3.75 8.25 17.40
N ASP A 429 -3.39 9.38 16.82
CA ASP A 429 -2.96 9.57 15.43
C ASP A 429 -1.44 9.83 15.30
N ASP A 430 -0.75 9.92 16.44
CA ASP A 430 0.70 10.12 16.54
C ASP A 430 1.50 8.88 16.16
N ALA A 431 2.65 9.10 15.51
CA ALA A 431 3.56 8.03 15.10
C ALA A 431 5.01 8.51 15.05
N LEU A 432 5.92 7.77 15.70
CA LEU A 432 7.35 7.99 15.63
C LEU A 432 8.08 6.75 15.09
N GLY A 433 8.92 6.96 14.08
CA GLY A 433 9.92 6.01 13.62
C GLY A 433 11.32 6.42 14.08
N LEU A 434 12.08 5.51 14.66
CA LEU A 434 13.50 5.69 14.96
C LEU A 434 14.31 4.73 14.10
N LEU A 435 15.11 5.25 13.17
CA LEU A 435 15.91 4.46 12.23
C LEU A 435 17.40 4.78 12.38
N ALA A 436 18.14 3.88 13.02
CA ALA A 436 19.59 4.00 13.14
C ALA A 436 20.32 3.16 12.09
N GLY A 437 21.30 3.78 11.44
CA GLY A 437 22.29 3.09 10.61
C GLY A 437 23.09 2.09 11.45
N ARG A 438 23.42 2.43 12.69
CA ARG A 438 24.14 1.57 13.62
C ARG A 438 23.23 1.08 14.75
N ASP A 439 23.19 1.74 15.91
CA ASP A 439 22.41 1.27 17.06
C ASP A 439 21.31 2.25 17.49
N VAL A 440 20.25 1.72 18.11
CA VAL A 440 19.33 2.52 18.92
C VAL A 440 19.62 2.23 20.39
N VAL A 441 20.01 3.26 21.13
CA VAL A 441 20.63 3.12 22.45
C VAL A 441 19.80 3.85 23.49
N VAL A 442 19.29 3.13 24.48
CA VAL A 442 18.76 3.76 25.69
C VAL A 442 19.92 4.28 26.51
N ALA A 443 20.05 5.60 26.61
CA ALA A 443 21.19 6.25 27.23
C ALA A 443 21.19 6.08 28.75
N SER A 444 22.38 6.05 29.35
CA SER A 444 22.55 5.96 30.82
C SER A 444 21.86 7.08 31.62
N SER A 445 21.55 8.21 30.98
CA SER A 445 20.83 9.34 31.57
C SER A 445 19.32 9.11 31.73
N CYS A 446 18.76 8.05 31.15
CA CYS A 446 17.32 7.82 31.16
C CYS A 446 16.78 7.50 32.57
N PRO A 447 15.49 7.82 32.84
CA PRO A 447 14.83 7.52 34.11
C PRO A 447 14.73 6.02 34.40
N ALA A 448 14.43 5.67 35.66
CA ALA A 448 14.28 4.28 36.11
C ALA A 448 13.00 3.60 35.57
N ASN A 449 12.00 4.36 35.16
CA ASN A 449 10.87 3.88 34.36
C ASN A 449 10.89 4.66 33.05
N LEU A 450 10.90 3.96 31.92
CA LEU A 450 11.07 4.58 30.63
C LEU A 450 9.95 4.13 29.68
N ASP A 451 9.19 5.10 29.19
CA ASP A 451 8.23 4.89 28.11
C ASP A 451 8.85 5.34 26.79
N VAL A 452 8.75 4.48 25.78
CA VAL A 452 9.21 4.74 24.41
C VAL A 452 8.07 4.42 23.45
N ASN A 453 7.39 5.46 22.99
CA ASN A 453 6.38 5.36 21.95
C ASN A 453 7.06 5.55 20.60
N ALA A 454 7.45 4.46 19.94
CA ALA A 454 8.10 4.47 18.63
C ALA A 454 8.18 3.08 18.02
N HIS A 455 8.12 3.00 16.69
CA HIS A 455 8.72 1.87 15.99
C HIS A 455 10.23 2.09 15.88
N ILE A 456 11.02 1.12 16.34
CA ILE A 456 12.47 1.20 16.49
C ILE A 456 13.11 0.28 15.45
N MET A 457 14.10 0.81 14.72
CA MET A 457 14.91 0.04 13.82
C MET A 457 16.41 0.33 13.97
N ALA A 458 17.18 -0.73 14.17
CA ALA A 458 18.65 -0.69 14.24
C ALA A 458 19.22 -1.62 13.17
N THR A 459 19.80 -1.05 12.12
CA THR A 459 20.11 -1.81 10.88
C THR A 459 21.50 -2.43 10.86
N GLY A 460 22.47 -1.85 11.60
CA GLY A 460 23.87 -2.25 11.52
C GLY A 460 24.54 -1.91 10.17
N ILE A 461 23.88 -1.21 9.26
CA ILE A 461 24.44 -0.83 7.95
C ILE A 461 25.54 0.24 8.09
N GLY A 462 25.48 1.04 9.16
CA GLY A 462 26.46 2.09 9.46
C GLY A 462 27.88 1.55 9.72
N THR A 463 28.00 0.27 10.10
CA THR A 463 29.27 -0.37 10.46
C THR A 463 29.21 -1.89 10.23
N ALA A 464 30.17 -2.47 9.50
CA ALA A 464 30.23 -3.92 9.25
C ALA A 464 30.75 -4.75 10.46
N SER A 465 30.41 -4.36 11.69
CA SER A 465 30.92 -5.04 12.90
C SER A 465 29.84 -5.92 13.53
N ALA A 466 30.25 -7.11 13.98
CA ALA A 466 29.39 -7.99 14.77
C ALA A 466 28.96 -7.28 16.08
N GLY A 467 27.67 -7.39 16.44
CA GLY A 467 27.09 -6.70 17.60
C GLY A 467 26.40 -5.38 17.29
N ASP A 468 26.64 -4.78 16.12
CA ASP A 468 25.97 -3.56 15.68
C ASP A 468 24.61 -3.86 15.05
N GLY A 469 23.73 -2.85 15.04
CA GLY A 469 22.36 -3.02 14.63
C GLY A 469 21.47 -3.47 15.77
N SER A 470 21.79 -3.03 16.99
CA SER A 470 21.12 -3.45 18.21
C SER A 470 20.24 -2.36 18.82
N PHE A 471 19.11 -2.76 19.40
CA PHE A 471 18.40 -1.94 20.38
C PHE A 471 18.81 -2.34 21.80
N TRP A 472 19.60 -1.52 22.50
CA TRP A 472 20.20 -1.90 23.78
C TRP A 472 20.25 -0.76 24.81
N VAL A 473 20.49 -1.12 26.08
CA VAL A 473 20.60 -0.16 27.19
C VAL A 473 22.06 0.06 27.58
N GLN A 474 22.50 1.31 27.59
CA GLN A 474 23.82 1.66 28.12
C GLN A 474 23.99 1.18 29.56
N ASN A 475 25.11 0.51 29.80
CA ASN A 475 25.45 -0.06 31.10
C ASN A 475 24.40 -1.07 31.59
N TYR A 476 23.72 -1.81 30.69
CA TYR A 476 22.66 -2.76 31.06
C TYR A 476 23.05 -3.75 32.18
N ASN A 477 24.34 -4.11 32.27
CA ASN A 477 24.90 -5.08 33.22
C ASN A 477 25.47 -4.46 34.51
N THR A 478 25.51 -3.13 34.61
CA THR A 478 26.12 -2.39 35.74
C THR A 478 25.23 -1.29 36.30
N ARG A 479 24.22 -0.85 35.54
CA ARG A 479 23.17 0.04 35.99
C ARG A 479 22.31 -0.65 37.05
N ALA A 480 21.98 0.08 38.11
CA ALA A 480 21.11 -0.41 39.17
C ALA A 480 19.79 -0.96 38.60
N PRO A 481 19.23 -2.05 39.18
CA PRO A 481 17.92 -2.56 38.82
C PRO A 481 16.90 -1.43 38.73
N SER A 482 16.33 -1.26 37.55
CA SER A 482 15.36 -0.23 37.22
C SER A 482 13.97 -0.85 37.08
N GLY A 483 12.95 -0.01 36.92
CA GLY A 483 11.59 -0.47 36.66
C GLY A 483 11.43 -0.98 35.22
N ASN A 484 10.31 -0.65 34.60
CA ASN A 484 9.99 -1.13 33.26
C ASN A 484 10.60 -0.25 32.17
N LEU A 485 11.12 -0.89 31.13
CA LEU A 485 11.29 -0.32 29.80
C LEU A 485 10.06 -0.68 28.98
N ASN A 486 9.12 0.26 28.90
CA ASN A 486 7.90 0.11 28.11
C ASN A 486 8.16 0.62 26.69
N VAL A 487 8.06 -0.26 25.70
CA VAL A 487 8.10 0.13 24.29
C VAL A 487 6.70 -0.07 23.72
N TYR A 488 6.04 1.01 23.31
CA TYR A 488 4.77 0.98 22.59
C TYR A 488 5.03 1.30 21.12
N GLY A 489 5.08 0.27 20.27
CA GLY A 489 5.55 0.40 18.90
C GLY A 489 6.00 -0.93 18.33
N GLY A 490 7.25 -1.07 17.94
CA GLY A 490 7.81 -2.34 17.46
C GLY A 490 9.33 -2.26 17.42
N ILE A 491 10.02 -3.40 17.35
CA ILE A 491 11.49 -3.43 17.34
C ILE A 491 11.97 -4.33 16.20
N ALA A 492 12.62 -3.73 15.22
CA ALA A 492 13.30 -4.45 14.16
C ALA A 492 14.81 -4.20 14.28
N GLN A 493 15.59 -5.22 14.63
CA GLN A 493 17.02 -5.06 14.87
C GLN A 493 17.82 -6.13 14.13
N ASN A 494 18.98 -5.76 13.62
CA ASN A 494 19.89 -6.72 13.00
C ASN A 494 20.47 -7.66 14.06
N ASP A 495 21.03 -7.15 15.15
CA ASP A 495 21.50 -7.99 16.26
C ASP A 495 20.70 -7.72 17.54
N ARG A 496 20.59 -8.72 18.41
CA ARG A 496 19.81 -8.58 19.65
C ARG A 496 20.58 -7.78 20.70
N GLY A 497 20.07 -6.60 21.03
CA GLY A 497 20.60 -5.80 22.12
C GLY A 497 20.10 -6.20 23.53
N PRO A 498 20.98 -6.22 24.55
CA PRO A 498 20.58 -6.45 25.94
C PRO A 498 20.04 -5.18 26.62
N VAL A 499 19.02 -5.34 27.46
CA VAL A 499 18.40 -4.24 28.22
C VAL A 499 18.53 -4.37 29.74
N GLY A 500 18.98 -5.54 30.21
CA GLY A 500 19.21 -5.85 31.60
C GLY A 500 19.71 -7.29 31.77
N THR A 501 20.03 -7.65 33.00
CA THR A 501 20.37 -9.03 33.39
C THR A 501 19.44 -9.50 34.49
N VAL A 502 19.24 -10.81 34.56
CA VAL A 502 18.42 -11.46 35.59
C VAL A 502 19.25 -12.46 36.37
N TYR A 503 18.94 -12.63 37.65
CA TYR A 503 19.45 -13.75 38.45
C TYR A 503 18.77 -15.06 38.03
N ASN A 504 19.33 -16.19 38.45
CA ASN A 504 18.76 -17.53 38.15
C ASN A 504 17.33 -17.73 38.67
N ASN A 505 16.91 -16.95 39.67
CA ASN A 505 15.56 -16.98 40.22
C ASN A 505 14.56 -16.10 39.44
N GLY A 506 14.99 -15.44 38.36
CA GLY A 506 14.16 -14.56 37.52
C GLY A 506 14.11 -13.10 37.96
N ASP A 507 14.70 -12.75 39.11
CA ASP A 507 14.74 -11.36 39.59
C ASP A 507 15.70 -10.51 38.77
N LEU A 508 15.36 -9.23 38.59
CA LEU A 508 16.20 -8.29 37.85
C LEU A 508 17.49 -7.99 38.62
N ALA A 509 18.63 -8.33 38.04
CA ALA A 509 19.96 -8.11 38.62
C ALA A 509 20.56 -6.75 38.23
N SER A 510 20.30 -6.27 37.02
CA SER A 510 20.69 -4.93 36.54
C SER A 510 19.89 -4.53 35.30
N GLY A 511 19.88 -3.24 34.96
CA GLY A 511 19.16 -2.73 33.79
C GLY A 511 17.65 -2.63 33.99
N PHE A 512 16.85 -2.89 32.96
CA PHE A 512 15.39 -2.77 32.98
C PHE A 512 14.67 -4.12 32.85
N LYS A 513 13.46 -4.19 33.40
CA LYS A 513 12.49 -5.21 33.00
C LYS A 513 11.86 -4.82 31.66
N LYS A 514 11.93 -5.72 30.67
CA LYS A 514 11.33 -5.50 29.34
C LYS A 514 9.80 -5.58 29.38
N ASN A 515 9.13 -4.62 28.74
CA ASN A 515 7.70 -4.65 28.44
C ASN A 515 7.49 -4.08 27.03
N TYR A 516 7.42 -4.96 26.02
CA TYR A 516 7.27 -4.54 24.62
C TYR A 516 5.85 -4.82 24.17
N VAL A 517 5.15 -3.77 23.79
CA VAL A 517 3.75 -3.80 23.36
C VAL A 517 3.70 -3.30 21.93
N TYR A 518 3.22 -4.16 21.03
CA TYR A 518 3.10 -3.78 19.63
C TYR A 518 2.04 -2.69 19.44
N ASP A 519 2.37 -1.65 18.68
CA ASP A 519 1.40 -0.67 18.21
C ASP A 519 0.74 -1.20 16.94
N THR A 520 -0.44 -1.81 17.09
CA THR A 520 -1.17 -2.48 16.01
C THR A 520 -1.51 -1.55 14.84
N ARG A 521 -1.50 -0.23 15.06
CA ARG A 521 -1.71 0.76 13.99
C ARG A 521 -0.61 0.68 12.93
N PHE A 522 0.61 0.31 13.29
CA PHE A 522 1.78 0.31 12.40
C PHE A 522 1.77 -0.78 11.33
N ALA A 523 0.89 -1.77 11.42
CA ALA A 523 0.67 -2.73 10.34
C ALA A 523 0.18 -2.04 9.06
N ASN A 524 -0.69 -1.03 9.22
CA ASN A 524 -1.37 -0.37 8.09
C ASN A 524 -1.09 1.13 8.00
N ASN A 525 -0.66 1.76 9.09
CA ASN A 525 -0.42 3.19 9.19
C ASN A 525 0.94 3.46 9.87
N PRO A 526 2.06 3.08 9.23
CA PRO A 526 3.39 3.20 9.81
C PRO A 526 3.83 4.67 9.97
N PRO A 527 4.91 4.94 10.71
CA PRO A 527 5.55 6.26 10.69
C PRO A 527 5.83 6.75 9.24
N PRO A 528 5.82 8.06 8.99
CA PRO A 528 6.03 8.60 7.65
C PRO A 528 7.45 8.30 7.15
N CYS A 529 7.59 8.08 5.85
CA CYS A 529 8.81 7.66 5.15
C CYS A 529 9.53 6.44 5.76
N TYR A 530 8.82 5.58 6.51
CA TYR A 530 9.46 4.41 7.13
C TYR A 530 9.89 3.37 6.09
N PRO A 531 11.03 2.68 6.28
CA PRO A 531 11.53 1.73 5.29
C PRO A 531 10.53 0.62 4.94
N THR A 532 10.48 0.26 3.67
CA THR A 532 9.62 -0.80 3.12
C THR A 532 10.37 -2.10 2.85
N LEU A 533 9.64 -3.21 2.80
CA LEU A 533 10.13 -4.53 2.42
C LEU A 533 10.07 -4.67 0.91
N THR A 534 11.21 -4.93 0.27
CA THR A 534 11.40 -4.81 -1.19
C THR A 534 10.36 -5.54 -2.05
N ASN A 535 9.81 -6.66 -1.58
CA ASN A 535 8.90 -7.52 -2.36
C ASN A 535 7.59 -7.85 -1.66
N GLU A 536 7.21 -7.12 -0.61
CA GLU A 536 6.00 -7.43 0.14
C GLU A 536 4.97 -6.31 -0.06
N TYR A 537 3.88 -6.65 -0.74
CA TYR A 537 2.78 -5.74 -1.01
C TYR A 537 1.49 -6.33 -0.44
N GLU A 538 0.68 -5.45 0.12
CA GLU A 538 -0.63 -5.76 0.66
C GLU A 538 -1.67 -4.83 0.04
N TRP A 539 -2.92 -5.28 -0.02
CA TRP A 539 -4.06 -4.45 -0.38
C TRP A 539 -5.12 -4.51 0.71
N ALA A 540 -5.81 -3.38 0.91
CA ALA A 540 -6.87 -3.28 1.91
C ALA A 540 -8.18 -3.93 1.44
N ALA A 541 -8.45 -3.91 0.13
CA ALA A 541 -9.61 -4.56 -0.45
C ALA A 541 -9.36 -5.05 -1.87
N TRP A 542 -10.01 -6.17 -2.21
CA TRP A 542 -10.08 -6.70 -3.55
C TRP A 542 -11.55 -6.85 -3.94
N ARG A 543 -11.93 -6.36 -5.11
CA ARG A 543 -13.29 -6.46 -5.64
C ARG A 543 -13.25 -6.91 -7.10
N GLU A 544 -14.13 -7.84 -7.44
CA GLU A 544 -14.42 -8.16 -8.83
C GLU A 544 -15.81 -7.68 -9.22
N LYS A 545 -15.96 -7.29 -10.49
CA LYS A 545 -17.27 -7.07 -11.09
C LYS A 545 -17.39 -7.89 -12.37
N SER A 546 -18.41 -8.76 -12.40
CA SER A 546 -18.86 -9.40 -13.63
C SER A 546 -19.53 -8.36 -14.50
N ILE A 547 -19.04 -8.22 -15.73
CA ILE A 547 -19.57 -7.24 -16.66
C ILE A 547 -20.34 -8.00 -17.72
N VAL A 548 -21.66 -7.81 -17.73
CA VAL A 548 -22.52 -8.41 -18.75
C VAL A 548 -22.27 -7.68 -20.06
N VAL A 549 -21.67 -8.39 -21.02
CA VAL A 549 -21.55 -7.92 -22.39
C VAL A 549 -22.86 -8.28 -23.09
N ASP A 550 -23.74 -7.31 -23.30
CA ASP A 550 -24.87 -7.47 -24.21
C ASP A 550 -24.29 -7.54 -25.63
N LEU A 551 -24.02 -8.76 -26.10
CA LEU A 551 -23.77 -9.01 -27.51
C LEU A 551 -25.14 -9.07 -28.19
N TRP A 552 -25.43 -8.06 -29.01
CA TRP A 552 -26.55 -8.11 -29.96
C TRP A 552 -26.41 -9.29 -30.91
#